data_AF-A0A179GQF2-F1
#
_entry.id   AF-A0A179GQF2-F1
#
_cell.length_a   1.000
_cell.length_b   1.000
_cell.length_c   1.000
_cell.angle_alpha   90.00
_cell.angle_beta   90.00
_cell.angle_gamma   90.00
#
_symmetry.space_group_name_H-M   'P 1'
#
loop_
_entity.id
_entity.type
_entity.pdbx_description
1 polymer ?
#
loop_
_entity_poly.entity_id
_entity_poly.type
_entity_poly.pdbx_seq_one_letter_code
_entity_poly.pdbx_strand_id
1 'polypeptide(L)'
;MAKQYQEFNKRPTEIKMPEMGAWRQDIKDLKALNHRAMVVSIQALNSIVMAKAGTDVGRRGNDVEVIASELLEDAMPKNMEETWAKMGALKYVEELQKKKQSDVMRFLLRVRCWEFRQLNVIHRASRPSRPDKARRLGYKAKQGYVIYRIRVRRGGRKRPVPKGATYGKPTNQGVNQLKYQRSLKSTAEERVGRRCANLRVLNSYWVNQDSTYKYYEVILVDPQHKAIRIDPRINWIVNPVHKHRESRGLTATGKKSRGLNKGHRYNKTKAGRRKTWKRHNTLSLWRYR
;
A
#
# COMPACT_ATOMS: atom_id res chain seq x y z
N MET A 1 5.79 -2.47 -54.27
CA MET A 1 6.83 -2.93 -53.33
C MET A 1 7.86 -3.85 -53.97
N ALA A 2 7.52 -5.05 -54.48
CA ALA A 2 8.53 -5.98 -55.02
C ALA A 2 9.34 -5.42 -56.22
N LYS A 3 8.68 -4.74 -57.17
CA LYS A 3 9.37 -4.07 -58.31
C LYS A 3 10.32 -2.97 -57.87
N GLN A 4 9.91 -2.11 -56.93
CA GLN A 4 10.77 -1.05 -56.37
C GLN A 4 11.99 -1.60 -55.61
N TYR A 5 11.86 -2.75 -54.96
CA TYR A 5 12.96 -3.42 -54.27
C TYR A 5 13.96 -4.07 -55.24
N GLN A 6 13.48 -4.65 -56.34
CA GLN A 6 14.33 -5.20 -57.42
C GLN A 6 15.12 -4.12 -58.15
N GLU A 7 14.49 -2.96 -58.38
CA GLU A 7 15.10 -1.79 -59.01
C GLU A 7 16.23 -1.21 -58.14
N PHE A 8 16.07 -1.25 -56.82
CA PHE A 8 17.08 -0.79 -55.86
C PHE A 8 18.26 -1.76 -55.71
N ASN A 9 18.02 -3.08 -55.72
CA ASN A 9 19.04 -4.10 -55.43
C ASN A 9 19.67 -4.79 -56.66
N LYS A 10 19.25 -4.44 -57.89
CA LYS A 10 19.79 -4.94 -59.17
C LYS A 10 19.94 -6.48 -59.26
N ARG A 11 19.13 -7.23 -58.51
CA ARG A 11 19.07 -8.70 -58.54
C ARG A 11 17.61 -9.13 -58.69
N PRO A 12 17.30 -10.07 -59.61
CA PRO A 12 15.95 -10.59 -59.73
C PRO A 12 15.61 -11.39 -58.47
N THR A 13 14.59 -10.97 -57.75
CA THR A 13 14.00 -11.81 -56.70
C THR A 13 13.00 -12.73 -57.41
N GLU A 14 13.28 -14.02 -57.50
CA GLU A 14 12.44 -15.06 -58.16
C GLU A 14 11.07 -15.28 -57.46
N ILE A 15 10.56 -14.27 -56.78
CA ILE A 15 9.34 -14.31 -55.99
C ILE A 15 8.16 -14.18 -56.95
N LYS A 16 7.58 -15.34 -57.32
CA LYS A 16 6.31 -15.41 -58.02
C LYS A 16 5.16 -15.10 -57.05
N MET A 17 4.17 -14.35 -57.51
CA MET A 17 2.95 -14.12 -56.74
C MET A 17 2.24 -15.47 -56.59
N PRO A 18 1.83 -15.89 -55.37
CA PRO A 18 1.21 -17.20 -55.21
C PRO A 18 -0.11 -17.24 -55.97
N GLU A 19 -0.45 -18.39 -56.55
CA GLU A 19 -1.73 -18.55 -57.22
C GLU A 19 -2.89 -18.29 -56.24
N MET A 20 -3.96 -17.65 -56.72
CA MET A 20 -5.12 -17.27 -55.89
C MET A 20 -5.73 -18.44 -55.11
N GLY A 21 -5.58 -19.68 -55.60
CA GLY A 21 -5.98 -20.91 -54.90
C GLY A 21 -5.13 -21.18 -53.65
N ALA A 22 -3.81 -21.05 -53.75
CA ALA A 22 -2.89 -21.20 -52.62
C ALA A 22 -3.15 -20.14 -51.55
N TRP A 23 -3.39 -18.88 -51.97
CA TRP A 23 -3.73 -17.79 -51.05
C TRP A 23 -5.03 -18.04 -50.26
N ARG A 24 -6.06 -18.60 -50.92
CA ARG A 24 -7.33 -18.94 -50.25
C ARG A 24 -7.16 -20.10 -49.28
N GLN A 25 -6.34 -21.08 -49.64
CA GLN A 25 -6.03 -22.23 -48.79
C GLN A 25 -5.22 -21.79 -47.56
N ASP A 26 -4.19 -20.96 -47.75
CA ASP A 26 -3.41 -20.38 -46.65
C ASP A 26 -4.27 -19.54 -45.70
N ILE A 27 -5.21 -18.74 -46.21
CA ILE A 27 -6.16 -18.00 -45.34
C ILE A 27 -7.03 -18.96 -44.53
N LYS A 28 -7.48 -20.05 -45.15
CA LYS A 28 -8.33 -21.06 -44.49
C LYS A 28 -7.54 -21.81 -43.42
N ASP A 29 -6.29 -22.15 -43.71
CA ASP A 29 -5.40 -22.86 -42.81
C ASP A 29 -4.95 -21.96 -41.64
N LEU A 30 -4.65 -20.68 -41.89
CA LEU A 30 -4.38 -19.69 -40.85
C LEU A 30 -5.58 -19.47 -39.92
N LYS A 31 -6.80 -19.41 -40.49
CA LYS A 31 -8.03 -19.31 -39.67
C LYS A 31 -8.26 -20.57 -38.83
N ALA A 32 -8.05 -21.76 -39.41
CA ALA A 32 -8.18 -23.02 -38.70
C ALA A 32 -7.14 -23.15 -37.57
N LEU A 33 -5.91 -22.72 -37.83
CA LEU A 33 -4.80 -22.75 -36.87
C LEU A 33 -5.05 -21.76 -35.73
N ASN A 34 -5.52 -20.54 -36.02
CA ASN A 34 -5.89 -19.56 -34.99
C ASN A 34 -7.07 -20.05 -34.13
N HIS A 35 -8.08 -20.67 -34.74
CA HIS A 35 -9.22 -21.22 -34.01
C HIS A 35 -8.78 -22.37 -33.08
N ARG A 36 -7.94 -23.29 -33.56
CA ARG A 36 -7.41 -24.40 -32.75
C ARG A 36 -6.47 -23.92 -31.64
N ALA A 37 -5.58 -22.97 -31.94
CA ALA A 37 -4.71 -22.35 -30.93
C ALA A 37 -5.51 -21.69 -29.81
N MET A 38 -6.64 -21.04 -30.13
CA MET A 38 -7.55 -20.47 -29.13
C MET A 38 -8.19 -21.56 -28.25
N VAL A 39 -8.64 -22.68 -28.83
CA VAL A 39 -9.21 -23.81 -28.08
C VAL A 39 -8.20 -24.44 -27.13
N VAL A 40 -6.97 -24.70 -27.61
CA VAL A 40 -5.87 -25.25 -26.79
C VAL A 40 -5.49 -24.27 -25.67
N SER A 41 -5.46 -22.96 -25.96
CA SER A 41 -5.19 -21.93 -24.94
C SER A 41 -6.25 -21.89 -23.85
N ILE A 42 -7.53 -22.08 -24.19
CA ILE A 42 -8.64 -22.15 -23.22
C ILE A 42 -8.52 -23.41 -22.36
N GLN A 43 -8.15 -24.55 -22.95
CA GLN A 43 -7.91 -25.79 -22.22
C GLN A 43 -6.73 -25.66 -21.24
N ALA A 44 -5.63 -25.02 -21.67
CA ALA A 44 -4.48 -24.72 -20.81
C ALA A 44 -4.81 -23.73 -19.69
N LEU A 45 -5.64 -22.72 -19.95
CA LEU A 45 -6.13 -21.80 -18.92
C LEU A 45 -7.01 -22.52 -17.89
N ASN A 46 -7.89 -23.41 -18.35
CA ASN A 46 -8.77 -24.19 -17.47
C ASN A 46 -7.99 -25.16 -16.58
N SER A 47 -6.88 -25.74 -17.04
CA SER A 47 -6.03 -26.60 -16.22
C SER A 47 -5.23 -25.82 -15.16
N ILE A 48 -4.86 -24.56 -15.44
CA ILE A 48 -4.21 -23.66 -14.48
C ILE A 48 -5.20 -23.16 -13.41
N VAL A 49 -6.44 -22.87 -13.80
CA VAL A 49 -7.46 -22.27 -12.91
C VAL A 49 -8.21 -23.34 -12.09
N MET A 50 -8.46 -24.52 -12.66
CA MET A 50 -9.16 -25.64 -12.01
C MET A 50 -8.22 -26.85 -11.90
N ALA A 51 -7.32 -26.81 -10.91
CA ALA A 51 -6.36 -27.88 -10.66
C ALA A 51 -7.02 -29.12 -10.03
N LYS A 52 -7.83 -29.86 -10.81
CA LYS A 52 -8.27 -31.23 -10.49
C LYS A 52 -8.82 -31.98 -11.72
N ALA A 53 -7.99 -32.13 -12.74
CA ALA A 53 -8.06 -33.25 -13.67
C ALA A 53 -6.71 -33.35 -14.36
N GLY A 54 -5.94 -34.40 -14.06
CA GLY A 54 -4.80 -34.76 -14.90
C GLY A 54 -5.35 -35.19 -16.26
N THR A 55 -5.20 -34.34 -17.26
CA THR A 55 -5.40 -34.73 -18.66
C THR A 55 -4.03 -34.82 -19.30
N ASP A 56 -3.55 -36.05 -19.45
CA ASP A 56 -2.45 -36.38 -20.33
C ASP A 56 -2.87 -36.00 -21.75
N VAL A 57 -2.37 -34.88 -22.27
CA VAL A 57 -2.62 -34.48 -23.65
C VAL A 57 -1.68 -35.32 -24.51
N GLY A 58 -2.14 -36.53 -24.82
CA GLY A 58 -1.40 -37.49 -25.62
C GLY A 58 -0.97 -36.90 -26.96
N ARG A 59 0.29 -37.14 -27.32
CA ARG A 59 0.91 -36.93 -28.65
C ARG A 59 0.23 -37.79 -29.73
N ARG A 60 -1.03 -37.54 -30.06
CA ARG A 60 -1.73 -38.11 -31.23
C ARG A 60 -2.75 -37.10 -31.75
N GLY A 61 -2.29 -36.14 -32.52
CA GLY A 61 -3.11 -35.14 -33.22
C GLY A 61 -2.60 -34.96 -34.65
N ASN A 62 -3.49 -34.55 -35.57
CA ASN A 62 -3.17 -34.27 -36.97
C ASN A 62 -1.99 -33.27 -37.08
N ASP A 63 -1.24 -33.27 -38.19
CA ASP A 63 -0.05 -32.39 -38.39
C ASP A 63 -0.29 -30.92 -38.03
N VAL A 64 -1.51 -30.42 -38.25
CA VAL A 64 -1.92 -29.05 -37.90
C VAL A 64 -2.00 -28.81 -36.38
N GLU A 65 -2.39 -29.82 -35.59
CA GLU A 65 -2.41 -29.75 -34.13
C GLU A 65 -1.01 -29.81 -33.55
N VAL A 66 -0.12 -30.59 -34.16
CA VAL A 66 1.30 -30.64 -33.77
C VAL A 66 1.95 -29.28 -34.03
N ILE A 67 1.79 -28.72 -35.24
CA ILE A 67 2.33 -27.40 -35.59
C ILE A 67 1.71 -26.30 -34.71
N ALA A 68 0.40 -26.36 -34.43
CA ALA A 68 -0.24 -25.41 -33.53
C ALA A 68 0.32 -25.53 -32.10
N SER A 69 0.62 -26.75 -31.63
CA SER A 69 1.21 -26.99 -30.31
C SER A 69 2.67 -26.50 -30.23
N GLU A 70 3.49 -26.74 -31.25
CA GLU A 70 4.86 -26.22 -31.33
C GLU A 70 4.89 -24.70 -31.39
N LEU A 71 4.04 -24.07 -32.22
CA LEU A 71 3.89 -22.62 -32.27
C LEU A 71 3.44 -22.05 -30.92
N LEU A 72 2.57 -22.76 -30.20
CA LEU A 72 2.14 -22.37 -28.87
C LEU A 72 3.27 -22.52 -27.86
N GLU A 73 4.06 -23.59 -27.91
CA GLU A 73 5.24 -23.80 -27.05
C GLU A 73 6.33 -22.75 -27.30
N ASP A 74 6.56 -22.35 -28.55
CA ASP A 74 7.53 -21.31 -28.91
C ASP A 74 7.03 -19.89 -28.60
N ALA A 75 5.72 -19.64 -28.71
CA ALA A 75 5.11 -18.38 -28.29
C ALA A 75 4.89 -18.31 -26.77
N MET A 76 4.82 -19.46 -26.10
CA MET A 76 4.78 -19.54 -24.66
C MET A 76 6.13 -19.09 -24.10
N PRO A 77 6.15 -18.23 -23.08
CA PRO A 77 7.39 -17.80 -22.47
C PRO A 77 8.12 -19.02 -21.91
N LYS A 78 9.27 -19.36 -22.50
CA LYS A 78 10.14 -20.44 -22.03
C LYS A 78 10.45 -20.17 -20.55
N ASN A 79 9.94 -21.05 -19.70
CA ASN A 79 10.08 -20.91 -18.25
C ASN A 79 11.58 -20.87 -17.93
N MET A 80 12.02 -19.80 -17.27
CA MET A 80 13.42 -19.41 -17.00
C MET A 80 14.09 -18.61 -18.13
N GLU A 81 13.66 -17.36 -18.32
CA GLU A 81 14.55 -16.19 -18.27
C GLU A 81 13.70 -14.91 -18.08
N GLU A 82 13.85 -14.29 -16.92
CA GLU A 82 13.44 -12.91 -16.58
C GLU A 82 12.01 -12.41 -16.92
N THR A 83 10.96 -13.17 -16.62
CA THR A 83 9.62 -12.54 -16.50
C THR A 83 9.52 -11.77 -15.18
N TRP A 84 9.95 -10.49 -15.13
CA TRP A 84 9.63 -9.39 -14.15
C TRP A 84 9.12 -9.71 -12.72
N ALA A 85 9.45 -10.87 -12.15
CA ALA A 85 8.88 -11.49 -10.96
C ALA A 85 7.35 -11.60 -10.93
N LYS A 86 6.81 -12.77 -10.58
CA LYS A 86 5.43 -12.94 -10.08
C LYS A 86 5.19 -11.95 -8.92
N MET A 87 4.71 -10.74 -9.21
CA MET A 87 4.43 -9.75 -8.18
C MET A 87 3.39 -10.33 -7.22
N GLY A 88 3.68 -10.36 -5.92
CA GLY A 88 2.71 -10.85 -4.94
C GLY A 88 1.46 -9.96 -4.90
N ALA A 89 0.28 -10.53 -4.64
CA ALA A 89 -1.01 -9.82 -4.64
C ALA A 89 -0.99 -8.46 -3.89
N LEU A 90 -0.27 -8.38 -2.77
CA LEU A 90 -0.15 -7.14 -1.98
C LEU A 90 0.58 -6.00 -2.70
N LYS A 91 1.47 -6.32 -3.64
CA LYS A 91 2.18 -5.33 -4.45
C LYS A 91 1.22 -4.64 -5.42
N TYR A 92 0.31 -5.37 -6.06
CA TYR A 92 -0.75 -4.79 -6.88
C TYR A 92 -1.68 -3.87 -6.06
N VAL A 93 -2.08 -4.32 -4.86
CA VAL A 93 -2.89 -3.49 -3.96
C VAL A 93 -2.16 -2.20 -3.59
N GLU A 94 -0.85 -2.28 -3.35
CA GLU A 94 -0.03 -1.09 -3.10
C GLU A 94 -0.02 -0.13 -4.30
N GLU A 95 0.23 -0.63 -5.52
CA GLU A 95 0.29 0.22 -6.72
C GLU A 95 -1.07 0.87 -7.02
N LEU A 96 -2.16 0.11 -6.87
CA LEU A 96 -3.52 0.64 -6.99
C LEU A 96 -3.79 1.74 -5.96
N GLN A 97 -3.33 1.55 -4.71
CA GLN A 97 -3.42 2.57 -3.66
C GLN A 97 -2.53 3.79 -3.88
N LYS A 98 -1.52 3.75 -4.76
CA LYS A 98 -0.78 4.95 -5.15
C LYS A 98 -1.61 5.81 -6.11
N LYS A 99 -2.34 5.18 -7.04
CA LYS A 99 -3.22 5.84 -8.02
C LYS A 99 -4.60 6.21 -7.44
N LYS A 100 -4.65 6.96 -6.33
CA LYS A 100 -5.90 7.32 -5.62
C LYS A 100 -6.88 8.20 -6.42
N GLN A 101 -6.39 8.85 -7.47
CA GLN A 101 -7.19 9.70 -8.35
C GLN A 101 -7.81 8.93 -9.52
N SER A 102 -7.53 7.63 -9.68
CA SER A 102 -8.25 6.79 -10.63
C SER A 102 -9.72 6.67 -10.25
N ASP A 103 -10.61 6.49 -11.24
CA ASP A 103 -12.05 6.46 -11.01
C ASP A 103 -12.49 5.31 -10.12
N VAL A 104 -11.88 4.13 -10.29
CA VAL A 104 -12.08 2.97 -9.41
C VAL A 104 -11.79 3.31 -7.95
N MET A 105 -10.64 3.94 -7.68
CA MET A 105 -10.25 4.30 -6.31
C MET A 105 -11.11 5.43 -5.74
N ARG A 106 -11.47 6.43 -6.55
CA ARG A 106 -12.34 7.53 -6.14
C ARG A 106 -13.73 7.01 -5.78
N PHE A 107 -14.29 6.13 -6.60
CA PHE A 107 -15.58 5.48 -6.34
C PHE A 107 -15.54 4.69 -5.03
N LEU A 108 -14.54 3.81 -4.87
CA LEU A 108 -14.38 3.00 -3.65
C LEU A 108 -14.22 3.88 -2.39
N LEU A 109 -13.41 4.93 -2.46
CA LEU A 109 -13.22 5.86 -1.35
C LEU A 109 -14.49 6.65 -1.05
N ARG A 110 -15.29 7.02 -2.06
CA ARG A 110 -16.56 7.72 -1.86
C ARG A 110 -17.56 6.85 -1.08
N VAL A 111 -17.73 5.60 -1.50
CA VAL A 111 -18.62 4.63 -0.82
C VAL A 111 -18.16 4.37 0.61
N ARG A 112 -16.87 4.09 0.83
CA ARG A 112 -16.31 3.90 2.18
C ARG A 112 -16.47 5.15 3.05
N CYS A 113 -16.34 6.34 2.49
CA CYS A 113 -16.48 7.58 3.25
C CYS A 113 -17.94 7.82 3.67
N TRP A 114 -18.91 7.40 2.86
CA TRP A 114 -20.31 7.41 3.25
C TRP A 114 -20.56 6.45 4.43
N GLU A 115 -20.09 5.21 4.34
CA GLU A 115 -20.20 4.22 5.43
C GLU A 115 -19.59 4.75 6.75
N PHE A 116 -18.36 5.28 6.69
CA PHE A 116 -17.66 5.79 7.88
C PHE A 116 -18.30 7.03 8.52
N ARG A 117 -19.15 7.76 7.78
CA ARG A 117 -19.90 8.89 8.33
C ARG A 117 -21.05 8.42 9.22
N GLN A 118 -21.70 7.32 8.85
CA GLN A 118 -22.81 6.72 9.61
C GLN A 118 -22.32 6.06 10.90
N LEU A 119 -21.10 5.53 10.89
CA LEU A 119 -20.51 4.87 12.06
C LEU A 119 -20.05 5.88 13.14
N ASN A 120 -19.94 5.36 14.36
CA ASN A 120 -19.43 6.11 15.52
C ASN A 120 -18.01 6.64 15.30
N VAL A 121 -17.68 7.73 16.01
CA VAL A 121 -16.39 8.45 15.89
C VAL A 121 -15.19 7.52 16.07
N ILE A 122 -15.28 6.59 17.03
CA ILE A 122 -14.31 5.53 17.29
C ILE A 122 -15.08 4.22 17.31
N HIS A 123 -14.74 3.30 16.42
CA HIS A 123 -15.33 1.96 16.39
C HIS A 123 -14.29 0.91 16.03
N ARG A 124 -14.51 -0.33 16.44
CA ARG A 124 -13.65 -1.47 16.11
C ARG A 124 -13.93 -1.88 14.67
N ALA A 125 -12.87 -2.12 13.89
CA ALA A 125 -12.97 -2.74 12.58
C ALA A 125 -12.62 -4.22 12.68
N SER A 126 -13.43 -5.09 12.07
CA SER A 126 -13.20 -6.54 12.10
C SER A 126 -11.92 -6.94 11.35
N ARG A 127 -11.63 -6.26 10.24
CA ARG A 127 -10.44 -6.50 9.40
C ARG A 127 -9.85 -5.16 8.92
N PRO A 128 -8.53 -5.11 8.60
CA PRO A 128 -7.93 -3.91 8.03
C PRO A 128 -8.56 -3.59 6.68
N SER A 129 -8.96 -2.34 6.44
CA SER A 129 -9.42 -1.91 5.11
C SER A 129 -8.30 -1.91 4.06
N ARG A 130 -7.05 -1.92 4.53
CA ARG A 130 -5.82 -1.91 3.74
C ARG A 130 -4.82 -2.94 4.28
N PRO A 131 -4.94 -4.22 3.88
CA PRO A 131 -4.06 -5.28 4.37
C PRO A 131 -2.60 -5.06 3.97
N ASP A 132 -2.34 -4.49 2.78
CA ASP A 132 -1.01 -4.09 2.29
C ASP A 132 -0.29 -3.19 3.30
N LYS A 133 -0.98 -2.11 3.70
CA LYS A 133 -0.39 -1.07 4.54
C LYS A 133 -0.31 -1.51 5.99
N ALA A 134 -1.34 -2.21 6.48
CA ALA A 134 -1.36 -2.74 7.83
C ALA A 134 -0.18 -3.69 8.07
N ARG A 135 0.07 -4.63 7.14
CA ARG A 135 1.19 -5.59 7.26
C ARG A 135 2.55 -4.90 7.29
N ARG A 136 2.77 -3.89 6.45
CA ARG A 136 4.01 -3.09 6.45
C ARG A 136 4.25 -2.38 7.78
N LEU A 137 3.19 -2.03 8.49
CA LEU A 137 3.25 -1.34 9.78
C LEU A 137 3.26 -2.30 10.98
N GLY A 138 3.33 -3.61 10.74
CA GLY A 138 3.50 -4.63 11.78
C GLY A 138 2.22 -5.36 12.18
N TYR A 139 1.10 -5.16 11.48
CA TYR A 139 -0.11 -5.97 11.71
C TYR A 139 0.12 -7.42 11.25
N LYS A 140 -0.35 -8.37 12.05
CA LYS A 140 -0.44 -9.79 11.72
C LYS A 140 -1.86 -10.27 12.00
N ALA A 141 -2.39 -11.12 11.13
CA ALA A 141 -3.71 -11.72 11.28
C ALA A 141 -3.63 -12.90 12.25
N LYS A 142 -3.48 -12.60 13.54
CA LYS A 142 -3.53 -13.55 14.64
C LYS A 142 -4.22 -12.91 15.85
N GLN A 143 -4.63 -13.73 16.81
CA GLN A 143 -5.27 -13.24 18.03
C GLN A 143 -4.34 -12.28 18.81
N GLY A 144 -4.94 -11.29 19.45
CA GLY A 144 -4.24 -10.20 20.16
C GLY A 144 -3.94 -8.96 19.31
N TYR A 145 -4.11 -8.98 17.98
CA TYR A 145 -4.12 -7.76 17.16
C TYR A 145 -5.54 -7.25 16.96
N VAL A 146 -5.73 -5.95 17.13
CA VAL A 146 -7.04 -5.29 16.96
C VAL A 146 -6.87 -4.03 16.11
N ILE A 147 -7.88 -3.70 15.32
CA ILE A 147 -7.90 -2.47 14.52
C ILE A 147 -9.09 -1.63 14.94
N TYR A 148 -8.83 -0.35 15.18
CA TYR A 148 -9.87 0.64 15.42
C TYR A 148 -9.84 1.68 14.32
N ARG A 149 -11.02 2.06 13.83
CA ARG A 149 -11.22 3.20 12.94
C ARG A 149 -11.57 4.42 13.76
N ILE A 150 -10.99 5.54 13.40
CA ILE A 150 -11.27 6.84 14.02
C ILE A 150 -11.36 7.93 12.98
N ARG A 151 -12.34 8.83 13.15
CA ARG A 151 -12.41 10.10 12.42
C ARG A 151 -11.87 11.25 13.26
N VAL A 152 -11.06 12.11 12.62
CA VAL A 152 -10.49 13.33 13.23
C VAL A 152 -10.85 14.53 12.35
N ARG A 153 -11.41 15.57 12.98
CA ARG A 153 -11.82 16.79 12.28
C ARG A 153 -10.62 17.46 11.61
N ARG A 154 -10.79 17.89 10.37
CA ARG A 154 -9.83 18.66 9.57
C ARG A 154 -9.80 20.12 10.03
N GLY A 155 -8.74 20.81 9.65
CA GLY A 155 -8.56 22.24 9.89
C GLY A 155 -7.47 22.56 10.91
N GLY A 156 -7.35 23.84 11.20
CA GLY A 156 -6.49 24.37 12.26
C GLY A 156 -7.08 24.17 13.64
N ARG A 157 -6.40 24.69 14.67
CA ARG A 157 -6.89 24.68 16.04
C ARG A 157 -7.04 26.12 16.51
N LYS A 158 -8.29 26.57 16.68
CA LYS A 158 -8.59 27.85 17.33
C LYS A 158 -8.04 27.85 18.75
N ARG A 159 -7.43 28.95 19.18
CA ARG A 159 -7.06 29.12 20.59
C ARG A 159 -8.33 29.12 21.46
N PRO A 160 -8.36 28.37 22.58
CA PRO A 160 -9.48 28.43 23.50
C PRO A 160 -9.40 29.73 24.32
N VAL A 161 -9.91 30.82 23.76
CA VAL A 161 -10.03 32.12 24.43
C VAL A 161 -11.49 32.58 24.42
N PRO A 162 -12.05 33.00 25.57
CA PRO A 162 -13.39 33.58 25.62
C PRO A 162 -13.49 34.77 24.65
N LYS A 163 -14.53 34.77 23.81
CA LYS A 163 -14.82 35.84 22.82
C LYS A 163 -13.68 36.17 21.84
N GLY A 164 -12.60 35.39 21.79
CA GLY A 164 -11.42 35.75 21.00
C GLY A 164 -10.51 36.79 21.66
N ALA A 165 -10.80 37.21 22.90
CA ALA A 165 -10.01 38.21 23.60
C ALA A 165 -8.71 37.60 24.15
N THR A 166 -7.57 38.16 23.71
CA THR A 166 -6.23 37.80 24.17
C THR A 166 -5.56 39.01 24.79
N TYR A 167 -5.01 38.86 25.99
CA TYR A 167 -4.29 39.93 26.69
C TYR A 167 -2.78 39.86 26.45
N GLY A 168 -2.10 40.99 26.62
CA GLY A 168 -0.64 41.12 26.53
C GLY A 168 -0.14 41.54 25.15
N LYS A 169 1.12 41.19 24.85
CA LYS A 169 1.85 41.67 23.66
C LYS A 169 1.14 41.30 22.35
N PRO A 170 1.15 42.19 21.33
CA PRO A 170 0.51 41.93 20.02
C PRO A 170 0.89 40.61 19.35
N THR A 171 2.13 40.14 19.54
CA THR A 171 2.62 38.86 19.01
C THR A 171 1.81 37.65 19.48
N ASN A 172 1.15 37.74 20.64
CA ASN A 172 0.35 36.66 21.21
C ASN A 172 -1.13 36.76 20.87
N GLN A 173 -1.58 37.77 20.11
CA GLN A 173 -3.01 38.01 19.88
C GLN A 173 -3.65 37.10 18.81
N GLY A 174 -2.86 36.27 18.11
CA GLY A 174 -3.37 35.36 17.09
C GLY A 174 -4.29 34.24 17.63
N VAL A 175 -5.53 34.16 17.13
CA VAL A 175 -6.55 33.18 17.55
C VAL A 175 -6.86 32.10 16.49
N ASN A 176 -7.16 32.51 15.25
CA ASN A 176 -7.75 31.63 14.23
C ASN A 176 -6.73 30.86 13.37
N GLN A 177 -5.64 31.51 12.96
CA GLN A 177 -4.69 30.94 12.00
C GLN A 177 -3.65 29.99 12.62
N LEU A 178 -3.83 29.63 13.90
CA LEU A 178 -2.94 28.72 14.61
C LEU A 178 -3.02 27.29 14.06
N LYS A 179 -1.85 26.68 13.86
CA LYS A 179 -1.72 25.28 13.44
C LYS A 179 -1.34 24.43 14.64
N TYR A 180 -1.96 23.26 14.74
CA TYR A 180 -1.64 22.34 15.83
C TYR A 180 -0.26 21.70 15.61
N GLN A 181 0.55 21.64 16.68
CA GLN A 181 1.91 21.10 16.61
C GLN A 181 1.95 19.61 16.26
N ARG A 182 0.94 18.84 16.65
CA ARG A 182 0.83 17.41 16.34
C ARG A 182 0.01 17.20 15.07
N SER A 183 0.40 16.21 14.28
CA SER A 183 -0.40 15.80 13.11
C SER A 183 -1.76 15.20 13.51
N LEU A 184 -2.76 15.31 12.65
CA LEU A 184 -4.09 14.70 12.86
C LEU A 184 -4.02 13.19 13.11
N LYS A 185 -3.06 12.51 12.48
CA LYS A 185 -2.80 11.09 12.68
C LYS A 185 -2.28 10.79 14.10
N SER A 186 -1.50 11.68 14.69
CA SER A 186 -1.05 11.57 16.09
C SER A 186 -2.23 11.75 17.05
N THR A 187 -3.12 12.71 16.75
CA THR A 187 -4.35 12.92 17.52
C THR A 187 -5.29 11.71 17.43
N ALA A 188 -5.34 11.05 16.27
CA ALA A 188 -6.08 9.81 16.08
C ALA A 188 -5.55 8.69 17.00
N GLU A 189 -4.24 8.45 16.99
CA GLU A 189 -3.58 7.47 17.85
C GLU A 189 -3.87 7.73 19.34
N GLU A 190 -3.76 8.99 19.78
CA GLU A 190 -3.98 9.38 21.17
C GLU A 190 -5.44 9.21 21.61
N ARG A 191 -6.41 9.58 20.78
CA ARG A 191 -7.84 9.38 21.09
C ARG A 191 -8.20 7.90 21.21
N VAL A 192 -7.68 7.07 20.31
CA VAL A 192 -7.90 5.61 20.36
C VAL A 192 -7.19 4.99 21.57
N GLY A 193 -5.95 5.39 21.85
CA GLY A 193 -5.20 4.91 23.02
C GLY A 193 -5.87 5.25 24.34
N ARG A 194 -6.52 6.42 24.46
CA ARG A 194 -7.34 6.77 25.62
C ARG A 194 -8.62 5.95 25.72
N ARG A 195 -9.32 5.70 24.60
CA ARG A 195 -10.53 4.87 24.58
C ARG A 195 -10.24 3.40 24.91
N CYS A 196 -9.10 2.89 24.46
CA CYS A 196 -8.67 1.50 24.62
C CYS A 196 -7.44 1.42 25.53
N ALA A 197 -7.57 1.88 26.78
CA ALA A 197 -6.43 2.07 27.69
C ALA A 197 -5.62 0.79 27.99
N ASN A 198 -6.29 -0.38 27.98
CA ASN A 198 -5.65 -1.67 28.25
C ASN A 198 -4.81 -2.16 27.07
N LEU A 199 -5.07 -1.67 25.85
CA LEU A 199 -4.34 -2.03 24.65
C LEU A 199 -3.09 -1.16 24.47
N ARG A 200 -2.22 -1.58 23.54
CA ARG A 200 -1.00 -0.85 23.16
C ARG A 200 -1.10 -0.42 21.70
N VAL A 201 -0.99 0.88 21.46
CA VAL A 201 -0.93 1.41 20.08
C VAL A 201 0.41 1.01 19.45
N LEU A 202 0.35 0.25 18.36
CA LEU A 202 1.51 -0.13 17.58
C LEU A 202 1.86 0.95 16.56
N ASN A 203 0.92 1.23 15.65
CA ASN A 203 1.04 2.21 14.58
C ASN A 203 -0.34 2.58 14.03
N SER A 204 -0.40 3.49 13.06
CA SER A 204 -1.65 3.80 12.36
C SER A 204 -1.42 4.14 10.89
N TYR A 205 -2.48 4.19 10.10
CA TYR A 205 -2.43 4.61 8.69
C TYR A 205 -3.70 5.32 8.24
N TRP A 206 -3.55 6.12 7.19
CA TRP A 206 -4.66 6.83 6.56
C TRP A 206 -5.49 5.86 5.73
N VAL A 207 -6.82 5.99 5.83
CA VAL A 207 -7.78 5.18 5.08
C VAL A 207 -8.58 6.05 4.12
N ASN A 208 -9.11 7.18 4.60
CA ASN A 208 -9.99 8.03 3.81
C ASN A 208 -10.01 9.48 4.30
N GLN A 209 -10.61 10.39 3.52
CA GLN A 209 -10.89 11.77 3.94
C GLN A 209 -12.11 12.34 3.22
N ASP A 210 -12.91 13.14 3.92
CA ASP A 210 -13.92 14.04 3.34
C ASP A 210 -13.51 15.51 3.60
N SER A 211 -14.39 16.47 3.31
CA SER A 211 -14.14 17.89 3.57
C SER A 211 -13.92 18.22 5.05
N THR A 212 -14.62 17.54 5.97
CA THR A 212 -14.68 17.86 7.40
C THR A 212 -13.76 16.99 8.26
N TYR A 213 -13.45 15.77 7.85
CA TYR A 213 -12.82 14.71 8.63
C TYR A 213 -11.75 13.97 7.82
N LYS A 214 -10.77 13.42 8.54
CA LYS A 214 -9.83 12.41 8.06
C LYS A 214 -10.02 11.13 8.86
N TYR A 215 -10.00 10.00 8.17
CA TYR A 215 -10.21 8.68 8.72
C TYR A 215 -8.89 7.92 8.79
N TYR A 216 -8.61 7.35 9.95
CA TYR A 216 -7.42 6.56 10.23
C TYR A 216 -7.80 5.21 10.81
N GLU A 217 -7.00 4.20 10.47
CA GLU A 217 -7.01 2.91 11.16
C GLU A 217 -5.78 2.84 12.08
N VAL A 218 -6.03 2.58 13.36
CA VAL A 218 -5.03 2.42 14.40
C VAL A 218 -4.90 0.94 14.72
N ILE A 219 -3.68 0.43 14.60
CA ILE A 219 -3.32 -0.95 14.94
C ILE A 219 -2.98 -0.97 16.43
N LEU A 220 -3.74 -1.77 17.17
CA LEU A 220 -3.52 -2.02 18.59
C LEU A 220 -3.12 -3.47 18.81
N VAL A 221 -2.44 -3.69 19.91
CA VAL A 221 -2.02 -5.00 20.39
C VAL A 221 -2.48 -5.16 21.82
N ASP A 222 -3.03 -6.33 22.14
CA ASP A 222 -3.35 -6.73 23.51
C ASP A 222 -2.11 -7.35 24.18
N PRO A 223 -1.52 -6.68 25.19
CA PRO A 223 -0.35 -7.20 25.89
C PRO A 223 -0.65 -8.40 26.82
N GLN A 224 -1.92 -8.65 27.16
CA GLN A 224 -2.32 -9.75 28.03
C GLN A 224 -2.52 -11.06 27.25
N HIS A 225 -2.70 -10.99 25.93
CA HIS A 225 -2.97 -12.16 25.10
C HIS A 225 -1.74 -13.09 24.94
N LYS A 226 -1.91 -14.40 25.17
CA LYS A 226 -0.85 -15.43 25.08
C LYS A 226 -0.10 -15.38 23.74
N ALA A 227 -0.83 -15.30 22.63
CA ALA A 227 -0.25 -15.22 21.27
C ALA A 227 0.65 -14.00 21.00
N ILE A 228 0.55 -12.94 21.81
CA ILE A 228 1.42 -11.75 21.75
C ILE A 228 2.63 -11.94 22.66
N ARG A 229 2.40 -12.45 23.87
CA ARG A 229 3.46 -12.66 24.87
C ARG A 229 4.50 -13.70 24.41
N ILE A 230 4.05 -14.75 23.73
CA ILE A 230 4.92 -15.82 23.24
C ILE A 230 5.71 -15.41 21.99
N ASP A 231 5.17 -14.52 21.15
CA ASP A 231 5.83 -14.18 19.87
C ASP A 231 7.03 -13.22 20.09
N PRO A 232 8.27 -13.68 19.85
CA PRO A 232 9.47 -12.88 20.09
C PRO A 232 9.56 -11.63 19.19
N ARG A 233 8.81 -11.56 18.08
CA ARG A 233 8.83 -10.41 17.17
C ARG A 233 8.08 -9.20 17.70
N ILE A 234 7.09 -9.41 18.58
CA ILE A 234 6.22 -8.34 19.10
C ILE A 234 6.21 -8.26 20.63
N ASN A 235 6.67 -9.30 21.35
CA ASN A 235 6.63 -9.36 22.81
C ASN A 235 7.26 -8.14 23.50
N TRP A 236 8.20 -7.44 22.87
CA TRP A 236 8.75 -6.17 23.35
C TRP A 236 7.65 -5.18 23.77
N ILE A 237 6.52 -5.12 23.07
CA ILE A 237 5.43 -4.16 23.35
C ILE A 237 4.73 -4.42 24.69
N VAL A 238 4.88 -5.63 25.26
CA VAL A 238 4.28 -6.05 26.51
C VAL A 238 4.95 -5.38 27.71
N ASN A 239 6.24 -5.05 27.59
CA ASN A 239 7.00 -4.45 28.69
C ASN A 239 6.37 -3.13 29.18
N PRO A 240 6.40 -2.86 30.50
CA PRO A 240 5.72 -1.71 31.09
C PRO A 240 6.20 -0.37 30.53
N VAL A 241 7.46 -0.28 30.07
CA VAL A 241 8.04 0.91 29.43
C VAL A 241 7.32 1.34 28.14
N HIS A 242 6.53 0.43 27.53
CA HIS A 242 5.77 0.67 26.31
C HIS A 242 4.29 1.02 26.54
N LYS A 243 3.88 1.30 27.80
CA LYS A 243 2.57 1.90 28.11
C LYS A 243 2.41 3.26 27.43
N HIS A 244 1.23 3.54 26.87
CA HIS A 244 0.86 4.84 26.28
C HIS A 244 1.93 5.50 25.40
N ARG A 245 2.46 4.76 24.42
CA ARG A 245 3.48 5.26 23.47
C ARG A 245 2.96 6.42 22.63
N GLU A 246 1.67 6.41 22.31
CA GLU A 246 0.95 7.45 21.57
C GLU A 246 0.97 8.79 22.31
N SER A 247 0.69 8.80 23.62
CA SER A 247 0.71 10.00 24.46
C SER A 247 2.10 10.62 24.59
N ARG A 248 3.16 9.78 24.57
CA ARG A 248 4.57 10.19 24.62
C ARG A 248 5.17 10.50 23.24
N GLY A 249 4.39 10.32 22.16
CA GLY A 249 4.86 10.55 20.79
C GLY A 249 5.99 9.61 20.38
N LEU A 250 5.93 8.34 20.77
CA LEU A 250 6.90 7.28 20.44
C LEU A 250 6.45 6.39 19.27
N THR A 251 5.23 6.58 18.76
CA THR A 251 4.77 6.00 17.50
C THR A 251 5.54 6.60 16.32
N ALA A 252 5.48 5.96 15.15
CA ALA A 252 6.14 6.49 13.94
C ALA A 252 5.66 7.91 13.61
N THR A 253 4.35 8.16 13.78
CA THR A 253 3.73 9.47 13.59
C THR A 253 4.25 10.50 14.61
N GLY A 254 4.30 10.13 15.89
CA GLY A 254 4.79 11.00 16.96
C GLY A 254 6.27 11.36 16.79
N LYS A 255 7.11 10.38 16.45
CA LYS A 255 8.55 10.59 16.19
C LYS A 255 8.77 11.58 15.03
N LYS A 256 8.01 11.44 13.94
CA LYS A 256 8.04 12.38 12.81
C LYS A 256 7.65 13.79 13.23
N SER A 257 6.56 13.94 13.99
CA SER A 257 6.07 15.24 14.48
C SER A 257 7.08 15.94 15.40
N ARG A 258 7.88 15.17 16.14
CA ARG A 258 8.93 15.67 17.04
C ARG A 258 10.22 16.08 16.31
N GLY A 259 10.31 15.84 14.99
CA GLY A 259 11.52 16.08 14.22
C GLY A 259 12.69 15.21 14.68
N LEU A 260 12.42 13.95 15.08
CA LEU A 260 13.47 13.01 15.45
C LEU A 260 14.03 12.37 14.17
N ASN A 261 15.23 12.79 13.77
CA ASN A 261 15.94 12.21 12.63
C ASN A 261 17.46 12.47 12.77
N LYS A 262 18.24 12.05 11.77
CA LYS A 262 19.69 12.17 11.71
C LYS A 262 20.14 13.29 10.76
N GLY A 263 21.33 13.85 10.99
CA GLY A 263 21.94 14.90 10.15
C GLY A 263 21.86 16.31 10.74
N HIS A 264 22.54 17.26 10.10
CA HIS A 264 22.75 18.62 10.62
C HIS A 264 21.44 19.37 10.93
N ARG A 265 20.36 19.11 10.17
CA ARG A 265 19.04 19.73 10.37
C ARG A 265 18.37 19.34 11.69
N TYR A 266 18.85 18.31 12.38
CA TYR A 266 18.22 17.72 13.56
C TYR A 266 19.05 17.88 14.85
N ASN A 267 20.12 18.68 14.81
CA ASN A 267 21.00 18.92 15.97
C ASN A 267 20.22 19.39 17.21
N LYS A 268 19.19 20.23 17.02
CA LYS A 268 18.34 20.76 18.09
C LYS A 268 17.19 19.84 18.50
N THR A 269 16.98 18.70 17.84
CA THR A 269 15.80 17.83 18.05
C THR A 269 16.15 16.36 18.30
N LYS A 270 17.34 15.87 17.92
CA LYS A 270 17.75 14.45 17.96
C LYS A 270 17.44 13.73 19.29
N ALA A 271 17.74 14.34 20.44
CA ALA A 271 17.47 13.78 21.77
C ALA A 271 16.15 14.28 22.39
N GLY A 272 15.40 15.10 21.66
CA GLY A 272 14.23 15.84 22.11
C GLY A 272 14.54 17.33 22.30
N ARG A 273 13.72 18.20 21.68
CA ARG A 273 13.91 19.66 21.67
C ARG A 273 14.19 20.26 23.05
N ARG A 274 13.38 19.92 24.06
CA ARG A 274 13.56 20.44 25.43
C ARG A 274 14.82 19.90 26.11
N LYS A 275 15.16 18.63 25.91
CA LYS A 275 16.38 18.02 26.48
C LYS A 275 17.63 18.69 25.92
N THR A 276 17.68 18.87 24.60
CA THR A 276 18.80 19.58 23.95
C THR A 276 18.89 21.04 24.39
N TRP A 277 17.75 21.74 24.45
CA TRP A 277 17.72 23.13 24.94
C TRP A 277 18.23 23.23 26.38
N LYS A 278 17.75 22.37 27.30
CA LYS A 278 18.21 22.37 28.69
C LYS A 278 19.71 22.20 28.76
N ARG A 279 20.28 21.21 28.06
CA ARG A 279 21.73 20.97 28.03
C ARG A 279 22.54 22.20 27.61
N HIS A 280 22.10 22.95 26.59
CA HIS A 280 22.84 24.11 26.10
C HIS A 280 22.71 25.35 27.00
N ASN A 281 21.65 25.43 27.80
CA ASN A 281 21.39 26.55 28.71
C ASN A 281 21.72 26.20 30.17
N THR A 282 22.26 25.00 30.43
CA THR A 282 22.69 24.62 31.78
C THR A 282 24.11 25.11 32.00
N LEU A 283 24.30 26.03 32.95
CA LEU A 283 25.62 26.43 33.40
C LEU A 283 26.32 25.22 34.03
N SER A 284 27.49 24.86 33.49
CA SER A 284 28.30 23.76 34.01
C SER A 284 29.41 24.35 34.88
N LEU A 285 29.30 24.16 36.18
CA LEU A 285 30.31 24.57 37.16
C LEU A 285 31.09 23.35 37.62
N TRP A 286 32.29 23.18 37.10
CA TRP A 286 33.19 22.11 37.51
C TRP A 286 33.86 22.46 38.85
N ARG A 287 34.21 21.43 39.63
CA ARG A 287 34.88 21.58 40.93
C ARG A 287 36.22 22.31 40.79
N TYR A 288 36.92 22.04 39.68
CA TYR A 288 38.14 22.71 39.27
C TYR A 288 37.91 23.26 37.86
N ARG A 289 38.29 24.51 37.62
CA ARG A 289 38.13 25.19 36.33
C ARG A 289 39.39 25.10 35.50
#